data_AF-A0A7V7FPD2-F1
#
_entry.id   AF-A0A7V7FPD2-F1
#
_cell.length_a   1.000
_cell.length_b   1.000
_cell.length_c   1.000
_cell.angle_alpha   90.00
_cell.angle_beta   90.00
_cell.angle_gamma   90.00
#
_symmetry.space_group_name_H-M   'P 1'
#
loop_
_entity.id
_entity.type
_entity.pdbx_description
1 polymer ?
#
loop_
_entity_poly.entity_id
_entity_poly.type
_entity_poly.pdbx_seq_one_letter_code
_entity_poly.pdbx_strand_id
1 'polypeptide(L)'
;MREAQDSTDPETMLAAIRLNWQLWTIIQAELLSPECTTPIELRNNALSLAKFIDKHTVEFISQPEAKRLDILISLNREIAGGLYETPKEEGGEARPGPAEDSKGEPPATPSSGHITCY
;
A
#
# COMPACT_ATOMS: atom_id res chain seq x y z
N MET A 1 -5.53 -23.02 -6.33
CA MET A 1 -6.77 -22.65 -5.61
C MET A 1 -8.02 -22.86 -6.44
N ARG A 2 -8.10 -22.39 -7.70
CA ARG A 2 -9.33 -22.58 -8.51
C ARG A 2 -9.65 -24.04 -8.80
N GLU A 3 -8.66 -24.83 -9.19
CA GLU A 3 -8.82 -26.28 -9.36
C GLU A 3 -9.30 -26.97 -8.06
N ALA A 4 -8.78 -26.54 -6.91
CA ALA A 4 -9.21 -27.04 -5.61
C ALA A 4 -10.69 -26.67 -5.31
N GLN A 5 -11.11 -25.46 -5.67
CA GLN A 5 -12.50 -25.03 -5.57
C GLN A 5 -13.42 -25.86 -6.46
N ASP A 6 -13.03 -26.12 -7.71
CA ASP A 6 -13.81 -26.90 -8.68
C ASP A 6 -13.92 -28.38 -8.28
N SER A 7 -12.90 -28.92 -7.61
CA SER A 7 -12.94 -30.29 -7.07
C SER A 7 -13.98 -30.47 -5.96
N THR A 8 -14.34 -29.40 -5.25
CA THR A 8 -15.20 -29.39 -4.04
C THR A 8 -14.73 -30.34 -2.92
N ASP A 9 -13.54 -30.92 -3.04
CA ASP A 9 -12.97 -31.82 -2.05
C ASP A 9 -12.39 -31.02 -0.87
N PRO A 10 -12.87 -31.24 0.37
CA PRO A 10 -12.41 -30.50 1.54
C PRO A 10 -10.91 -30.58 1.79
N GLU A 11 -10.28 -31.75 1.58
CA GLU A 11 -8.85 -31.91 1.80
C GLU A 11 -8.03 -31.12 0.79
N THR A 12 -8.40 -31.21 -0.49
CA THR A 12 -7.77 -30.43 -1.57
C THR A 12 -7.92 -28.93 -1.35
N MET A 13 -9.09 -28.47 -0.90
CA MET A 13 -9.31 -27.05 -0.55
C MET A 13 -8.47 -26.61 0.66
N LEU A 14 -8.39 -27.44 1.70
CA LEU A 14 -7.57 -27.18 2.89
C LEU A 14 -6.07 -27.13 2.55
N ALA A 15 -5.60 -28.02 1.68
CA ALA A 15 -4.22 -27.99 1.19
C ALA A 15 -3.95 -26.69 0.41
N ALA A 16 -4.87 -26.31 -0.49
CA ALA A 16 -4.73 -25.11 -1.31
C ALA A 16 -4.72 -23.83 -0.47
N ILE A 17 -5.59 -23.71 0.55
CA ILE A 17 -5.63 -22.52 1.40
C ILE A 17 -4.41 -22.45 2.33
N ARG A 18 -3.91 -23.58 2.84
CA ARG A 18 -2.68 -23.63 3.64
C ARG A 18 -1.46 -23.18 2.84
N LEU A 19 -1.35 -23.63 1.58
CA LEU A 19 -0.28 -23.19 0.70
C LEU A 19 -0.35 -21.68 0.44
N ASN A 20 -1.55 -21.15 0.16
CA ASN A 20 -1.75 -19.71 0.01
C ASN A 20 -1.37 -18.94 1.27
N TRP A 21 -1.76 -19.46 2.44
CA TRP A 21 -1.45 -18.83 3.72
C TRP A 21 0.06 -18.80 3.98
N GLN A 22 0.77 -19.89 3.72
CA GLN A 22 2.23 -19.96 3.84
C GLN A 22 2.94 -18.91 2.96
N LEU A 23 2.48 -18.71 1.73
CA LEU A 23 3.01 -17.66 0.85
C LEU A 23 2.86 -16.28 1.49
N TRP A 24 1.68 -15.97 2.05
CA TRP A 24 1.43 -14.69 2.69
C TRP A 24 2.20 -14.50 3.99
N THR A 25 2.47 -15.57 4.74
CA THR A 25 3.38 -15.50 5.90
C THR A 25 4.79 -15.11 5.49
N ILE A 26 5.30 -15.63 4.37
CA ILE A 26 6.63 -15.26 3.84
C ILE A 26 6.63 -13.78 3.42
N ILE A 27 5.62 -13.35 2.66
CA ILE A 27 5.48 -11.94 2.25
C ILE A 27 5.41 -11.02 3.48
N GLN A 28 4.62 -11.39 4.49
CA GLN A 28 4.49 -10.62 5.73
C GLN A 28 5.83 -10.52 6.48
N ALA A 29 6.60 -11.61 6.55
CA ALA A 29 7.92 -11.60 7.20
C ALA A 29 8.89 -10.63 6.50
N GLU A 30 8.94 -10.66 5.16
CA GLU A 30 9.76 -9.73 4.36
C GLU A 30 9.31 -8.27 4.54
N LEU A 31 8.01 -8.01 4.58
CA LEU A 31 7.46 -6.66 4.79
C LEU A 31 7.75 -6.10 6.19
N LEU A 32 7.88 -6.96 7.20
CA LEU A 32 8.21 -6.59 8.57
C LEU A 32 9.71 -6.45 8.82
N SER A 33 10.55 -6.87 7.87
CA SER A 33 11.99 -6.73 7.97
C SER A 33 12.41 -5.25 8.08
N PRO A 34 13.36 -4.90 8.97
CA PRO A 34 13.89 -3.53 9.04
C PRO A 34 14.58 -3.09 7.75
N GLU A 35 15.06 -4.04 6.95
CA GLU A 35 15.74 -3.80 5.66
C GLU A 35 14.75 -3.63 4.49
N CYS A 36 13.44 -3.69 4.74
CA CYS A 36 12.43 -3.59 3.70
C CYS A 36 12.38 -2.17 3.09
N THR A 37 12.70 -2.09 1.80
CA THR A 37 12.75 -0.84 1.01
C THR A 37 11.40 -0.43 0.43
N THR A 38 10.34 -1.22 0.67
CA THR A 38 9.00 -0.91 0.15
C THR A 38 8.45 0.37 0.78
N PRO A 39 7.87 1.30 -0.01
CA PRO A 39 7.21 2.50 0.51
C PRO A 39 6.23 2.17 1.64
N ILE A 40 6.24 2.99 2.68
CA ILE A 40 5.49 2.71 3.92
C ILE A 40 3.99 2.49 3.69
N GLU A 41 3.39 3.24 2.76
CA GLU A 41 1.98 3.09 2.41
C GLU A 41 1.69 1.73 1.76
N LEU A 42 2.48 1.33 0.77
CA LEU A 42 2.34 0.04 0.09
C LEU A 42 2.56 -1.12 1.07
N ARG A 43 3.56 -1.01 1.94
CA ARG A 43 3.82 -1.98 3.00
C ARG A 43 2.63 -2.10 3.96
N ASN A 44 2.07 -0.98 4.43
CA ASN A 44 0.92 -1.01 5.33
C ASN A 44 -0.33 -1.62 4.67
N ASN A 45 -0.56 -1.32 3.39
CA ASN A 45 -1.64 -1.92 2.61
C ASN A 45 -1.46 -3.44 2.48
N ALA A 46 -0.26 -3.90 2.12
CA ALA A 46 0.05 -5.33 2.01
C ALA A 46 -0.02 -6.06 3.35
N LEU A 47 0.42 -5.45 4.46
CA LEU A 47 0.27 -6.01 5.81
C LEU A 47 -1.20 -6.10 6.24
N SER A 48 -2.04 -5.16 5.82
CA SER A 48 -3.48 -5.21 6.07
C SER A 48 -4.14 -6.35 5.30
N LEU A 49 -3.71 -6.60 4.06
CA LEU A 49 -4.14 -7.76 3.27
C LEU A 49 -3.69 -9.08 3.92
N ALA A 50 -2.44 -9.17 4.39
CA ALA A 50 -1.95 -10.36 5.10
C ALA A 50 -2.85 -10.69 6.32
N LYS A 51 -3.20 -9.69 7.13
CA LYS A 51 -4.13 -9.87 8.27
C LYS A 51 -5.51 -10.35 7.84
N PHE A 52 -6.04 -9.85 6.72
CA PHE A 52 -7.31 -10.32 6.19
C PHE A 52 -7.23 -11.80 5.79
N ILE A 53 -6.15 -12.19 5.12
CA ILE A 53 -5.94 -13.58 4.66
C ILE A 53 -5.76 -14.53 5.84
N ASP A 54 -5.03 -14.12 6.88
CA ASP A 54 -4.89 -14.89 8.12
C ASP A 54 -6.26 -15.19 8.73
N LYS A 55 -7.07 -14.14 8.95
CA LYS A 55 -8.41 -14.26 9.52
C LYS A 55 -9.31 -15.17 8.67
N HIS A 56 -9.36 -14.91 7.36
CA HIS A 56 -10.20 -15.66 6.44
C HIS A 56 -9.77 -17.13 6.36
N THR A 57 -8.47 -17.41 6.43
CA THR A 57 -7.93 -18.78 6.44
C THR A 57 -8.36 -19.54 7.68
N VAL A 58 -8.28 -18.92 8.87
CA VAL A 58 -8.74 -19.55 10.12
C VAL A 58 -10.24 -19.85 10.09
N GLU A 59 -11.05 -18.91 9.58
CA GLU A 59 -12.49 -19.11 9.40
C GLU A 59 -12.79 -20.25 8.43
N PHE A 60 -12.07 -20.32 7.30
CA PHE A 60 -12.20 -21.38 6.31
C PHE A 60 -11.82 -22.74 6.87
N ILE A 61 -10.71 -22.86 7.61
CA ILE A 61 -10.28 -24.13 8.21
C ILE A 61 -11.35 -24.67 9.17
N SER A 62 -12.05 -23.77 9.87
CA SER A 62 -13.13 -24.13 10.78
C SER A 62 -14.39 -24.59 10.04
N GLN A 63 -14.68 -24.01 8.87
CA GLN A 63 -15.85 -24.32 8.04
C GLN A 63 -15.48 -24.29 6.55
N PRO A 64 -14.93 -25.39 6.00
CA PRO A 64 -14.50 -25.43 4.61
C PRO A 64 -15.69 -25.34 3.66
N GLU A 65 -15.72 -24.31 2.80
CA GLU A 65 -16.78 -24.09 1.82
C GLU A 65 -16.18 -23.53 0.53
N ALA A 66 -16.45 -24.17 -0.61
CA ALA A 66 -15.86 -23.78 -1.89
C ALA A 66 -16.04 -22.29 -2.24
N LYS A 67 -17.20 -21.69 -1.93
CA LYS A 67 -17.48 -20.26 -2.16
C LYS A 67 -16.57 -19.33 -1.37
N ARG A 68 -16.06 -19.77 -0.22
CA ARG A 68 -15.14 -18.96 0.58
C ARG A 68 -13.75 -18.85 -0.07
N LEU A 69 -13.41 -19.69 -1.04
CA LEU A 69 -12.17 -19.51 -1.82
C LEU A 69 -12.27 -18.36 -2.83
N ASP A 70 -13.47 -17.94 -3.23
CA ASP A 70 -13.66 -16.92 -4.28
C ASP A 70 -12.97 -15.60 -3.94
N ILE A 71 -13.04 -15.17 -2.68
CA ILE A 71 -12.43 -13.90 -2.26
C ILE A 71 -10.91 -13.97 -2.31
N LEU A 72 -10.30 -15.08 -1.89
CA LEU A 72 -8.84 -15.25 -1.94
C LEU A 72 -8.32 -15.38 -3.38
N ILE A 73 -9.08 -16.05 -4.26
CA ILE A 73 -8.77 -16.14 -5.68
C ILE A 73 -8.83 -14.75 -6.33
N SER A 74 -9.88 -13.99 -6.02
CA SER A 74 -10.09 -12.65 -6.57
C SER A 74 -9.00 -11.68 -6.11
N LEU A 75 -8.69 -11.65 -4.82
CA LEU A 75 -7.63 -10.80 -4.26
C LEU A 75 -6.26 -11.10 -4.89
N ASN A 76 -5.87 -12.38 -4.96
CA ASN A 76 -4.60 -12.74 -5.60
C ASN A 76 -4.55 -12.35 -7.08
N ARG A 77 -5.70 -12.40 -7.79
CA ARG A 77 -5.79 -11.97 -9.19
C ARG A 77 -5.67 -10.46 -9.34
N GLU A 78 -6.32 -9.69 -8.48
CA GLU A 78 -6.25 -8.23 -8.48
C GLU A 78 -4.82 -7.74 -8.17
N ILE A 79 -4.17 -8.33 -7.17
CA ILE A 79 -2.78 -8.02 -6.81
C ILE A 79 -1.83 -8.38 -7.96
N ALA A 80 -1.99 -9.58 -8.54
CA ALA A 80 -1.19 -9.97 -9.69
C ALA A 80 -1.38 -8.97 -10.84
N GLY A 81 -2.62 -8.58 -11.15
CA GLY A 81 -2.93 -7.57 -12.17
C GLY A 81 -2.18 -6.25 -11.92
N GLY A 82 -2.27 -5.70 -10.72
CA GLY A 82 -1.58 -4.46 -10.37
C GLY A 82 -0.04 -4.56 -10.38
N LEU A 83 0.53 -5.74 -10.09
CA LEU A 83 1.97 -5.97 -10.17
C LEU A 83 2.48 -6.14 -11.61
N TYR A 84 1.64 -6.68 -12.52
CA TYR A 84 1.96 -6.78 -13.94
C TYR A 84 1.76 -5.46 -14.69
N GLU A 85 0.94 -4.56 -14.16
CA GLU A 85 0.85 -3.18 -14.62
C GLU A 85 2.10 -2.42 -14.16
N THR A 86 3.10 -2.29 -15.04
CA THR A 86 4.22 -1.37 -14.80
C THR A 86 3.68 0.06 -14.73
N PRO A 87 3.98 0.82 -13.64
CA PRO A 87 3.60 2.21 -13.55
C PRO A 87 4.13 2.96 -14.77
N LYS A 88 3.22 3.55 -15.54
CA LYS A 88 3.60 4.54 -16.54
C LYS A 88 4.12 5.74 -15.75
N GLU A 89 5.38 6.09 -15.93
CA GLU A 89 5.95 7.30 -15.34
C GLU A 89 5.09 8.50 -15.73
N GLU A 90 4.23 8.96 -14.82
CA GLU A 90 3.74 10.33 -14.89
C GLU A 90 4.92 11.21 -14.49
N GLY A 91 5.63 11.66 -15.53
CA GLY A 91 6.83 12.46 -15.44
C GLY A 91 6.66 13.62 -14.46
N GLY A 92 7.62 13.74 -13.56
CA GLY A 92 7.71 14.86 -12.64
C GLY A 92 7.78 16.17 -13.43
N GLU A 93 6.78 17.03 -13.25
CA GLU A 93 6.92 18.43 -13.57
C GLU A 93 7.42 19.17 -12.32
N ALA A 94 8.73 19.01 -12.07
CA ALA A 94 9.47 19.96 -11.27
C ALA A 94 9.50 21.28 -12.05
N ARG A 95 8.58 22.19 -11.71
CA ARG A 95 8.72 23.58 -12.14
C ARG A 95 9.98 24.16 -11.50
N PRO A 96 10.94 24.69 -12.27
CA PRO A 96 12.06 25.41 -11.67
C PRO A 96 11.53 26.72 -11.09
N GLY A 97 11.73 26.91 -9.78
CA GLY A 97 11.55 28.21 -9.14
C GLY A 97 12.61 29.20 -9.67
N PRO A 98 12.28 30.49 -9.89
CA PRO A 98 13.30 31.48 -10.18
C PRO A 98 14.13 31.77 -8.93
N ALA A 99 15.44 31.72 -9.09
CA ALA A 99 16.46 31.98 -8.08
C ALA A 99 16.30 33.36 -7.40
N GLU A 100 16.54 33.38 -6.08
CA GLU A 100 16.88 34.58 -5.31
C GLU A 100 18.14 35.25 -5.88
N ASP A 101 18.05 36.55 -6.17
CA ASP A 101 19.22 37.44 -6.15
C ASP A 101 19.31 38.10 -4.78
N SER A 102 20.54 38.27 -4.30
CA SER A 102 20.85 38.47 -2.90
C SER A 102 21.38 39.88 -2.61
N LYS A 103 21.13 40.33 -1.36
CA LYS A 103 22.06 41.09 -0.49
C LYS A 103 21.81 42.61 -0.30
N GLY A 104 21.53 43.02 0.96
CA GLY A 104 21.78 44.37 1.48
C GLY A 104 20.80 44.84 2.56
N GLU A 105 21.27 45.08 3.78
CA GLU A 105 20.56 45.27 5.06
C GLU A 105 21.15 46.49 5.84
N PRO A 106 20.68 47.05 6.98
CA PRO A 106 19.36 47.52 7.51
C PRO A 106 19.38 49.06 7.84
N PRO A 107 18.86 49.60 8.99
CA PRO A 107 17.52 50.19 9.18
C PRO A 107 17.56 51.69 9.58
N ALA A 108 16.45 52.42 9.41
CA ALA A 108 16.24 53.70 10.14
C ALA A 108 14.76 54.07 10.25
N THR A 109 14.21 54.01 11.46
CA THR A 109 13.26 55.00 11.98
C THR A 109 14.08 56.03 12.79
N PRO A 110 13.70 57.31 12.97
CA PRO A 110 12.36 57.72 13.42
C PRO A 110 11.84 59.11 12.96
N SER A 111 10.63 59.42 13.43
CA SER A 111 10.17 60.74 13.88
C SER A 111 9.32 61.63 12.95
N SER A 112 8.04 61.72 13.35
CA SER A 112 7.24 62.93 13.59
C SER A 112 6.98 63.94 12.47
N GLY A 113 5.68 64.13 12.20
CA GLY A 113 5.06 65.45 12.40
C GLY A 113 4.35 66.08 11.20
N HIS A 114 3.27 66.79 11.54
CA HIS A 114 2.39 67.68 10.74
C HIS A 114 1.29 67.02 9.89
N ILE A 115 0.00 67.04 10.30
CA ILE A 115 -0.97 68.18 10.35
C ILE A 115 -1.23 68.68 8.90
N THR A 116 -2.42 68.64 8.29
CA THR A 116 -3.71 69.29 8.65
C THR A 116 -4.82 68.94 7.62
N CYS A 117 -6.10 69.10 8.03
CA CYS A 117 -7.33 69.49 7.28
C CYS A 117 -7.80 68.62 6.10
N TYR A 118 -9.07 68.24 5.96
CA TYR A 118 -10.35 68.92 6.23
C TYR A 118 -11.42 67.92 6.71
#